data_AF-A0A520IPU8-F1
#
_entry.id   AF-A0A520IPU8-F1
#
_cell.length_a   1.000
_cell.length_b   1.000
_cell.length_c   1.000
_cell.angle_alpha   90.00
_cell.angle_beta   90.00
_cell.angle_gamma   90.00
#
_symmetry.space_group_name_H-M   'P 1'
#
loop_
_entity.id
_entity.type
_entity.pdbx_description
1 polymer ?
#
loop_
_entity_poly.entity_id
_entity_poly.type
_entity_poly.pdbx_seq_one_letter_code
_entity_poly.pdbx_strand_id
1 'polypeptide(L)'
;MDEVLLPVLICGMLFIGLPWVILHYVTRWKTAPKITDEDERLLDEMQMLARRLEDRVNTVERIIAADNPDWKRSISAPHATYQIDRRN
;
A
#
# COMPACT_ATOMS: atom_id res chain seq x y z
N MET A 1 -16.50 -47.66 30.32
CA MET A 1 -15.76 -47.48 29.04
C MET A 1 -15.29 -46.04 28.90
N ASP A 2 -15.93 -45.11 29.61
CA ASP A 2 -15.76 -43.65 29.47
C ASP A 2 -14.53 -43.13 30.22
N GLU A 3 -14.15 -43.78 31.33
CA GLU A 3 -12.98 -43.45 32.16
C GLU A 3 -11.65 -43.63 31.44
N VAL A 4 -11.58 -44.50 30.41
CA VAL A 4 -10.39 -44.70 29.58
C VAL A 4 -10.46 -43.87 28.30
N LEU A 5 -11.67 -43.68 27.75
CA LEU A 5 -11.87 -42.92 26.51
C LEU A 5 -11.56 -41.42 26.69
N LEU A 6 -11.97 -40.85 27.83
CA LEU A 6 -11.77 -39.42 28.13
C LEU A 6 -10.28 -39.00 28.13
N PRO A 7 -9.37 -39.64 28.88
CA PRO A 7 -7.96 -39.26 28.88
C PRO A 7 -7.26 -39.53 27.53
N VAL A 8 -7.66 -40.57 26.79
CA VAL A 8 -7.12 -40.86 25.45
C VAL A 8 -7.49 -39.75 24.47
N LEU A 9 -8.73 -39.27 24.51
CA LEU A 9 -9.19 -38.16 23.66
C LEU A 9 -8.51 -36.85 24.03
N ILE A 10 -8.35 -36.57 25.33
CA ILE A 10 -7.65 -35.37 25.81
C ILE A 10 -6.18 -35.40 25.37
N CYS A 11 -5.46 -36.50 25.58
CA CYS A 11 -4.08 -36.66 25.10
C CYS A 11 -4.01 -36.51 23.59
N GLY A 12 -4.90 -37.16 22.83
CA GLY A 12 -4.96 -37.00 21.38
C GLY A 12 -5.13 -35.55 20.95
N MET A 13 -6.09 -34.83 21.53
CA MET A 13 -6.33 -33.43 21.21
C MET A 13 -5.14 -32.53 21.60
N LEU A 14 -4.46 -32.80 22.71
CA LEU A 14 -3.34 -32.00 23.17
C LEU A 14 -2.07 -32.26 22.32
N PHE A 15 -1.76 -33.52 22.01
CA PHE A 15 -0.58 -33.88 21.25
C PHE A 15 -0.75 -33.76 19.73
N ILE A 16 -1.97 -33.87 19.19
CA ILE A 16 -2.22 -33.64 17.76
C ILE A 16 -2.69 -32.19 17.52
N GLY A 17 -3.58 -31.67 18.36
CA GLY A 17 -4.12 -30.33 18.19
C GLY A 17 -3.09 -29.23 18.42
N LEU A 18 -2.21 -29.35 19.41
CA LEU A 18 -1.24 -28.31 19.72
C LEU A 18 -0.16 -28.16 18.62
N PRO A 19 0.46 -29.25 18.10
CA PRO A 19 1.30 -29.18 16.91
C PRO A 19 0.54 -28.77 15.65
N TRP A 20 -0.73 -29.17 15.49
CA TRP A 20 -1.55 -28.76 14.35
C TRP A 20 -1.79 -27.25 14.32
N VAL A 21 -2.08 -26.63 15.47
CA VAL A 21 -2.22 -25.18 15.60
C VAL A 21 -0.90 -24.50 15.23
N ILE A 22 0.23 -24.99 15.74
CA ILE A 22 1.55 -24.46 15.40
C ILE A 22 1.80 -24.56 13.90
N LEU A 23 1.56 -25.72 13.28
CA LEU A 23 1.74 -25.94 11.85
C LEU A 23 0.80 -25.05 11.02
N HIS A 24 -0.45 -24.86 11.44
CA HIS A 24 -1.41 -23.97 10.79
C HIS A 24 -0.88 -22.54 10.74
N TYR A 25 -0.40 -22.02 11.87
CA TYR A 25 0.14 -20.66 11.94
C TYR A 25 1.48 -20.54 11.19
N VAL A 26 2.36 -21.54 11.23
CA VAL A 26 3.60 -21.54 10.43
C VAL A 26 3.31 -21.55 8.92
N THR A 27 2.32 -22.33 8.48
CA THR A 27 1.91 -22.38 7.06
C THR A 27 1.32 -21.03 6.64
N ARG A 28 0.51 -20.40 7.51
CA ARG A 28 -0.03 -19.05 7.32
C ARG A 28 1.05 -17.96 7.37
N TRP A 29 2.10 -18.13 8.17
CA TRP A 29 3.23 -17.20 8.25
C TRP A 29 4.12 -17.25 7.00
N LYS A 30 4.25 -18.41 6.34
CA LYS A 30 4.87 -18.46 5.01
C LYS A 30 4.01 -17.82 3.91
N THR A 31 2.71 -17.69 4.14
CA THR A 31 1.78 -16.98 3.23
C THR A 31 1.58 -15.51 3.61
N ALA A 32 2.14 -15.04 4.72
CA ALA A 32 2.19 -13.61 4.99
C ALA A 32 3.14 -12.99 3.96
N PRO A 33 2.66 -12.09 3.09
CA PRO A 33 3.49 -11.53 2.02
C PRO A 33 4.62 -10.75 2.69
N LYS A 34 5.82 -11.34 2.69
CA LYS A 34 7.04 -10.54 2.66
C LYS A 34 6.93 -9.69 1.41
N ILE A 35 7.34 -8.42 1.49
CA ILE A 35 7.45 -7.52 0.34
C ILE A 35 8.00 -8.35 -0.83
N THR A 36 7.12 -8.62 -1.80
CA THR A 36 7.43 -9.59 -2.84
C THR A 36 8.27 -8.86 -3.88
N ASP A 37 9.17 -9.54 -4.57
CA ASP A 37 9.99 -8.97 -5.65
C ASP A 37 9.11 -8.19 -6.68
N GLU A 38 7.87 -8.64 -6.85
CA GLU A 38 6.82 -7.95 -7.62
C GLU A 38 6.44 -6.58 -7.05
N ASP A 39 6.31 -6.43 -5.73
CA ASP A 39 6.03 -5.15 -5.08
C ASP A 39 7.20 -4.17 -5.24
N GLU A 40 8.44 -4.66 -5.12
CA GLU A 40 9.65 -3.86 -5.34
C GLU A 40 9.71 -3.36 -6.79
N ARG A 41 9.39 -4.22 -7.75
CA ARG A 41 9.31 -3.88 -9.17
C ARG A 41 8.19 -2.86 -9.45
N LEU A 42 7.03 -3.00 -8.81
CA LEU A 42 5.91 -2.06 -8.94
C LEU A 42 6.30 -0.67 -8.39
N LEU A 43 6.97 -0.64 -7.23
CA LEU A 43 7.50 0.59 -6.64
C LEU A 43 8.51 1.27 -7.58
N ASP A 44 9.40 0.51 -8.20
CA ASP A 44 10.39 1.07 -9.14
C ASP A 44 9.72 1.63 -10.41
N GLU A 45 8.69 0.95 -10.93
CA GLU A 45 7.90 1.46 -12.06
C GLU A 45 7.17 2.77 -11.70
N MET A 46 6.52 2.82 -10.53
CA MET A 46 5.87 4.03 -10.05
C MET A 46 6.86 5.18 -9.88
N GLN A 47 8.05 4.90 -9.36
CA GLN A 47 9.11 5.89 -9.19
C GLN A 47 9.61 6.41 -10.55
N MET A 48 9.77 5.53 -11.54
CA MET A 48 10.15 5.91 -12.90
C MET A 48 9.08 6.79 -13.56
N LEU A 49 7.80 6.46 -13.40
CA LEU A 49 6.69 7.26 -13.91
C LEU A 49 6.62 8.64 -13.25
N ALA A 50 6.83 8.71 -11.93
CA ALA A 50 6.87 9.96 -11.18
C ALA A 50 7.96 10.90 -11.71
N ARG A 51 9.19 10.39 -11.90
CA ARG A 51 10.31 11.18 -12.47
C ARG A 51 9.99 11.71 -13.87
N ARG A 52 9.39 10.89 -14.72
CA ARG A 52 9.01 11.32 -16.08
C ARG A 52 7.91 12.38 -16.06
N LEU A 53 6.97 12.30 -15.11
CA LEU A 53 5.96 13.33 -14.91
C LEU A 53 6.59 14.64 -14.48
N GLU A 54 7.55 14.59 -13.56
CA GLU A 54 8.31 15.76 -13.10
C GLU A 54 9.06 16.45 -14.25
N ASP A 55 9.75 15.69 -15.12
CA ASP A 55 10.43 16.24 -16.31
C ASP A 55 9.46 16.99 -17.25
N ARG A 56 8.26 16.45 -17.39
CA ARG A 56 7.20 17.08 -18.19
C ARG A 56 6.65 18.32 -17.53
N VAL A 57 6.43 18.29 -16.22
CA VAL A 57 6.01 19.47 -15.44
C VAL A 57 7.05 20.57 -15.57
N ASN A 58 8.34 20.28 -15.43
CA ASN A 58 9.41 21.26 -15.64
C ASN A 58 9.38 21.90 -17.03
N THR A 59 9.08 21.11 -18.07
CA THR A 59 8.92 21.63 -19.42
C THR A 59 7.69 22.54 -19.53
N VAL A 60 6.57 22.14 -18.94
CA VAL A 60 5.35 22.96 -18.87
C VAL A 60 5.59 24.25 -18.10
N GLU A 61 6.30 24.22 -16.96
CA GLU A 61 6.67 25.41 -16.20
C GLU A 61 7.50 26.38 -17.03
N ARG A 62 8.45 25.87 -17.83
CA ARG A 62 9.27 26.71 -18.72
C ARG A 62 8.43 27.35 -19.82
N ILE A 63 7.48 26.62 -20.41
CA ILE A 63 6.57 27.15 -21.44
C ILE A 63 5.67 28.23 -20.85
N ILE A 64 5.05 27.95 -19.70
CA ILE A 64 4.17 28.93 -19.02
C ILE A 64 4.96 30.17 -18.59
N ALA A 65 6.21 30.01 -18.14
CA ALA A 65 7.09 31.15 -17.82
C ALA A 65 7.44 32.01 -19.03
N ALA A 66 7.57 31.40 -20.22
CA ALA A 66 7.81 32.12 -21.46
C ALA A 66 6.56 32.86 -21.95
N ASP A 67 5.38 32.25 -21.80
CA ASP A 67 4.11 32.84 -22.24
C ASP A 67 3.55 33.89 -21.27
N ASN A 68 3.76 33.71 -19.96
CA ASN A 68 3.24 34.59 -18.90
C ASN A 68 4.26 34.72 -17.76
N PRO A 69 5.19 35.69 -17.77
CA PRO A 69 6.28 35.79 -16.80
C PRO A 69 5.85 35.94 -15.33
N ASP A 70 4.62 36.40 -15.06
CA ASP A 70 4.07 36.59 -13.70
C ASP A 70 3.27 35.40 -13.14
N TRP A 71 3.22 34.26 -13.85
CA TRP A 71 2.37 33.11 -13.48
C TRP A 71 2.66 32.50 -12.09
N LYS A 72 3.93 32.49 -11.64
CA LYS A 72 4.28 32.00 -10.29
C LYS A 72 3.65 32.88 -9.19
N ARG A 73 3.41 34.16 -9.49
CA ARG A 73 2.77 35.13 -8.57
C ARG A 73 1.28 34.86 -8.42
N SER A 74 0.59 34.40 -9.48
CA SER A 74 -0.83 34.04 -9.40
C SER A 74 -1.09 32.74 -8.64
N ILE A 75 -0.13 31.79 -8.62
CA ILE A 75 -0.23 30.54 -7.84
C ILE A 75 0.13 30.78 -6.35
N SER A 76 1.09 31.66 -6.09
CA SER A 76 1.56 31.98 -4.72
C SER A 76 0.73 33.07 -4.02
N ALA A 77 -0.14 33.77 -4.75
CA ALA A 77 -1.12 34.67 -4.17
C ALA A 77 -2.04 33.86 -3.25
N PRO A 78 -2.43 34.38 -2.06
CA PRO A 78 -3.18 33.62 -1.06
C PRO A 78 -4.45 33.08 -1.69
N HIS A 79 -4.44 31.77 -1.95
CA HIS A 79 -5.48 30.90 -2.46
C HIS A 79 -6.77 31.69 -2.76
N ALA A 80 -6.83 32.33 -3.94
CA ALA A 80 -8.08 32.83 -4.47
C ALA A 80 -8.95 31.58 -4.62
N THR A 81 -9.80 31.41 -3.61
CA THR A 81 -10.63 30.25 -3.38
C THR A 81 -11.25 29.86 -4.72
N TYR A 82 -10.91 28.68 -5.23
CA TYR A 82 -11.73 28.02 -6.24
C TYR A 82 -13.09 27.77 -5.58
N GLN A 83 -13.95 28.79 -5.59
CA GLN A 83 -15.36 28.65 -5.27
C GLN A 83 -15.95 27.82 -6.40
N ILE A 84 -15.82 26.50 -6.27
CA ILE A 84 -16.73 25.54 -6.89
C ILE A 84 -18.05 25.65 -6.10
N ASP A 85 -18.66 26.83 -6.08
CA ASP A 85 -19.96 27.01 -5.48
C ASP A 85 -20.99 26.53 -6.52
N ARG A 86 -21.39 25.28 -6.34
CA ARG A 86 -22.79 24.86 -6.25
C ARG A 86 -23.73 25.55 -7.26
N ARG A 87 -23.69 25.08 -8.50
CA ARG A 87 -24.80 25.27 -9.46
C ARG A 87 -25.56 23.97 -9.66
N ASN A 88 -26.35 23.61 -8.67
CA ASN A 88 -27.62 22.85 -8.73
C ASN A 88 -28.32 22.98 -7.37
#